data_AF-A0A398BHM4-F1
#
_entry.id   AF-A0A398BHM4-F1
#
_cell.length_a   1.000
_cell.length_b   1.000
_cell.length_c   1.000
_cell.angle_alpha   90.00
_cell.angle_beta   90.00
_cell.angle_gamma   90.00
#
_symmetry.space_group_name_H-M   'P 1'
#
loop_
_entity.id
_entity.type
_entity.pdbx_description
1 polymer ?
#
loop_
_entity_poly.entity_id
_entity_poly.type
_entity_poly.pdbx_seq_one_letter_code
_entity_poly.pdbx_strand_id
1 'polypeptide(L)' 'MEKIQLKRDEMIACARATGLNSEETICCSQELDRLIFLCQDSHKRRQQRKQSGLIFVRQMILLMNKFKNPARII' A
#
# COMPACT_ATOMS: atom_id res chain seq x y z
N MET A 1 -8.69 -2.50 8.70
CA MET A 1 -9.81 -2.95 7.84
C MET A 1 -11.16 -2.54 8.42
N GLU A 2 -11.35 -2.59 9.73
CA GLU A 2 -12.58 -2.23 10.44
C GLU A 2 -13.15 -0.84 10.07
N LYS A 3 -12.31 0.20 9.99
CA LYS A 3 -12.75 1.56 9.58
C LYS A 3 -13.29 1.64 8.14
N ILE A 4 -12.75 0.84 7.22
CA ILE A 4 -13.22 0.80 5.82
C ILE A 4 -14.57 0.09 5.75
N GLN A 5 -14.74 -0.98 6.54
CA GLN A 5 -16.02 -1.69 6.62
C GLN A 5 -17.11 -0.79 7.23
N LEU A 6 -16.80 -0.13 8.35
CA LEU A 6 -17.72 0.82 8.98
C LEU A 6 -18.15 1.93 7.99
N LYS A 7 -17.18 2.53 7.28
CA LYS A 7 -17.47 3.62 6.34
C LYS A 7 -18.25 3.16 5.11
N ARG A 8 -18.04 1.92 4.67
CA ARG A 8 -18.84 1.28 3.62
C ARG A 8 -20.29 1.11 4.08
N ASP A 9 -20.50 0.64 5.30
CA ASP A 9 -21.84 0.41 5.83
C ASP A 9 -22.59 1.74 6.01
N GLU A 10 -21.90 2.80 6.47
CA GLU A 10 -22.42 4.17 6.49
C GLU A 10 -22.83 4.67 5.09
N MET A 11 -21.97 4.47 4.09
CA MET A 11 -22.27 4.86 2.70
C MET A 11 -23.49 4.13 2.16
N ILE A 12 -23.60 2.81 2.42
CA ILE A 12 -24.75 2.01 2.01
C ILE A 12 -26.03 2.48 2.71
N ALA A 13 -25.95 2.80 4.01
CA ALA A 13 -27.08 3.34 4.75
C ALA A 13 -27.52 4.71 4.20
N CYS A 14 -26.58 5.62 3.94
CA CYS A 14 -26.87 6.91 3.30
C CYS A 14 -27.49 6.73 1.91
N ALA A 15 -26.89 5.89 1.05
CA ALA A 15 -27.40 5.62 -0.29
C ALA A 15 -28.84 5.10 -0.28
N ARG A 16 -29.19 4.28 0.71
CA ARG A 16 -30.57 3.77 0.89
C ARG A 16 -31.53 4.84 1.37
N ALA A 17 -31.06 5.79 2.18
CA ALA A 17 -31.88 6.85 2.76
C ALA A 17 -32.09 8.03 1.80
N THR A 18 -31.02 8.49 1.15
CA THR A 18 -31.01 9.74 0.37
C THR A 18 -30.77 9.54 -1.12
N GLY A 19 -30.52 8.30 -1.55
CA GLY A 19 -30.25 7.95 -2.94
C GLY A 19 -28.79 8.12 -3.34
N LEU A 20 -28.37 7.41 -4.38
CA LEU A 20 -26.97 7.33 -4.81
C LEU A 20 -26.36 8.67 -5.27
N ASN A 21 -27.19 9.56 -5.80
CA ASN A 21 -26.75 10.86 -6.32
C ASN A 21 -26.86 11.98 -5.28
N SER A 22 -27.24 11.66 -4.04
CA SER A 22 -27.21 12.64 -2.95
C SER A 22 -25.77 13.06 -2.66
N GLU A 23 -25.59 14.33 -2.34
CA GLU A 23 -24.29 14.88 -1.94
C GLU A 23 -23.71 14.14 -0.74
N GLU A 24 -24.55 13.71 0.20
CA GLU A 24 -24.14 12.92 1.36
C GLU A 24 -23.58 11.54 0.98
N THR A 25 -24.21 10.84 0.04
CA THR A 25 -23.72 9.54 -0.44
C THR A 25 -22.44 9.70 -1.26
N ILE A 26 -22.33 10.78 -2.05
CA ILE A 26 -21.12 11.11 -2.80
C ILE A 26 -19.95 11.45 -1.86
N CYS A 27 -20.19 12.23 -0.80
CA CYS A 27 -19.18 12.52 0.22
C CYS A 27 -18.73 11.22 0.92
N CYS A 28 -19.67 10.36 1.29
CA CYS A 28 -19.33 9.07 1.91
C CYS A 28 -18.49 8.17 1.00
N SER A 29 -18.78 8.13 -0.31
CA SER A 29 -18.02 7.33 -1.27
C SER A 29 -16.60 7.87 -1.47
N GLN A 30 -16.44 9.19 -1.60
CA GLN A 30 -15.13 9.84 -1.70
C GLN A 30 -14.26 9.60 -0.46
N GLU A 31 -14.87 9.65 0.73
CA GLU A 31 -14.14 9.41 1.97
C GLU A 31 -13.74 7.94 2.12
N LEU A 32 -14.60 7.01 1.70
CA LEU A 32 -14.27 5.59 1.62
C LEU A 32 -13.09 5.33 0.67
N ASP A 33 -13.12 5.94 -0.53
CA ASP A 33 -12.03 5.83 -1.50
C ASP A 33 -10.72 6.38 -0.96
N ARG A 34 -10.76 7.50 -0.23
CA ARG A 34 -9.57 8.07 0.41
C ARG A 34 -8.97 7.12 1.44
N LEU A 35 -9.80 6.47 2.25
CA LEU A 35 -9.35 5.48 3.24
C LEU A 35 -8.73 4.25 2.56
N ILE A 36 -9.33 3.77 1.47
CA ILE A 36 -8.80 2.65 0.68
C ILE A 36 -7.44 3.02 0.09
N PHE A 37 -7.34 4.20 -0.52
CA PHE A 37 -6.10 4.70 -1.12
C PHE A 37 -4.96 4.77 -0.08
N LEU A 38 -5.20 5.37 1.08
CA LEU A 38 -4.19 5.49 2.14
C LEU A 38 -3.71 4.11 2.62
N CYS A 39 -4.62 3.16 2.78
CA CYS A 39 -4.26 1.78 3.09
C CYS A 39 -3.34 1.19 2.01
N GLN A 40 -3.76 1.25 0.73
CA GLN A 40 -2.98 0.69 -0.37
C GLN A 40 -1.61 1.35 -0.52
N ASP A 41 -1.51 2.67 -0.38
CA ASP A 41 -0.25 3.41 -0.46
C ASP A 41 0.71 2.99 0.67
N SER A 42 0.20 2.88 1.90
CA SER A 42 0.99 2.41 3.03
C SER A 42 1.56 0.99 2.80
N HIS A 43 0.75 0.09 2.21
CA HIS A 43 1.17 -1.26 1.85
C HIS A 43 2.23 -1.25 0.75
N LYS A 44 2.06 -0.45 -0.31
CA LYS A 44 3.04 -0.29 -1.40
C LYS A 44 4.38 0.22 -0.86
N ARG A 45 4.39 1.28 -0.04
CA ARG A 45 5.61 1.82 0.57
C ARG A 45 6.31 0.78 1.45
N ARG A 46 5.56 -0.01 2.22
CA ARG A 46 6.12 -1.09 3.04
C ARG A 46 6.76 -2.18 2.18
N GLN A 47 6.15 -2.55 1.05
CA GLN A 47 6.74 -3.52 0.12
C GLN A 47 8.00 -2.97 -0.55
N GLN A 48 7.99 -1.73 -1.00
CA GLN A 48 9.17 -1.08 -1.58
C GLN A 48 10.34 -1.08 -0.61
N ARG A 49 10.14 -0.69 0.66
CA ARG A 49 11.19 -0.74 1.69
C ARG A 49 11.80 -2.14 1.86
N LYS A 50 10.98 -3.19 1.84
CA LYS A 50 11.46 -4.58 1.92
C LYS A 50 12.30 -4.97 0.70
N GLN A 51 11.85 -4.60 -0.50
CA GLN A 51 12.59 -4.88 -1.74
C GLN A 51 13.92 -4.11 -1.78
N SER A 52 13.93 -2.83 -1.42
CA SER A 52 15.16 -2.03 -1.34
C SER A 52 16.17 -2.62 -0.36
N GLY A 53 15.72 -3.08 0.81
CA GLY A 53 16.59 -3.75 1.78
C GLY A 53 17.20 -5.05 1.24
N LEU A 54 16.41 -5.86 0.54
CA LEU A 54 16.90 -7.09 -0.10
C LEU A 54 17.93 -6.83 -1.20
N ILE A 55 17.69 -5.80 -2.03
CA ILE A 55 18.63 -5.38 -3.08
C ILE A 55 19.96 -4.92 -2.45
N PHE A 56 19.90 -4.14 -1.39
CA PHE A 56 21.08 -3.67 -0.66
C PHE A 56 21.90 -4.83 -0.08
N VAL A 57 21.23 -5.77 0.62
CA VAL A 57 21.89 -6.96 1.18
C VAL A 57 22.51 -7.81 0.08
N ARG A 58 21.82 -8.00 -1.04
CA ARG A 58 22.36 -8.74 -2.20
C ARG A 58 23.61 -8.06 -2.79
N GLN A 59 23.61 -6.73 -2.91
CA GLN A 59 24.79 -5.97 -3.36
C GLN A 59 25.97 -6.12 -2.39
N MET A 60 25.72 -6.05 -1.08
CA MET A 60 26.76 -6.24 -0.07
C MET A 60 27.36 -7.65 -0.12
N ILE A 61 26.52 -8.69 -0.26
CA ILE A 61 27.00 -10.08 -0.41
C ILE A 61 27.84 -10.23 -1.68
N LEU A 62 27.42 -9.65 -2.81
CA LEU A 62 28.20 -9.68 -4.05
C LEU A 62 29.57 -9.01 -3.90
N LEU A 63 29.62 -7.86 -3.22
CA LEU A 63 30.87 -7.15 -2.93
C LEU A 63 31.77 -7.98 -2.01
N MET A 64 31.24 -8.51 -0.91
CA MET A 64 32.00 -9.39 0.00
C MET A 64 32.54 -10.62 -0.72
N ASN A 65 31.76 -11.24 -1.60
CA ASN A 65 32.21 -12.37 -2.40
C ASN A 65 33.31 -11.99 -3.42
N LYS A 66 33.27 -10.78 -4.00
CA LYS A 66 34.36 -10.24 -4.82
C LYS A 66 35.65 -10.06 -4.02
N PHE A 67 35.56 -9.51 -2.80
CA PHE A 67 36.74 -9.33 -1.94
C PHE A 67 37.27 -10.66 -1.38
N LYS A 68 36.41 -11.66 -1.19
CA LYS A 68 36.79 -12.99 -0.67
C LYS A 68 37.38 -13.92 -1.75
N ASN A 69 37.11 -13.69 -3.03
CA ASN A 69 37.68 -14.45 -4.16
C ASN A 69 38.19 -13.51 -5.27
N PRO A 70 39.38 -12.92 -5.14
CA PRO A 70 39.94 -12.04 -6.16
C PRO A 70 40.33 -12.77 -7.47
N ALA A 71 40.40 -14.10 -7.48
CA ALA A 71 40.96 -14.90 -8.57
C ALA A 71 39.97 -15.38 -9.65
N ARG A 72 38.71 -14.90 -9.67
CA ARG A 72 37.70 -15.35 -10.66
C ARG A 72 37.52 -14.42 -11.87
N ILE A 73 38.51 -13.57 -12.13
CA ILE A 73 38.63 -12.75 -13.33
C ILE A 73 40.04 -12.96 -13.88
N ILE A 74 40.25 -14.08 -14.55
CA ILE A 74 41.22 -14.24 -15.64
C ILE A 74 40.45 -14.93 -16.76
#